data_AF-A0A2G1WSS8-F1
#
_entry.id   AF-A0A2G1WSS8-F1
#
_cell.length_a   1.000
_cell.length_b   1.000
_cell.length_c   1.000
_cell.angle_alpha   90.00
_cell.angle_beta   90.00
_cell.angle_gamma   90.00
#
_symmetry.space_group_name_H-M   'P 1'
#
loop_
_entity.id
_entity.type
_entity.pdbx_description
1 polymer ?
#
loop_
_entity_poly.entity_id
_entity_poly.type
_entity_poly.pdbx_seq_one_letter_code
_entity_poly.pdbx_strand_id
1 'polypeptide(L)'
;MKDDTIGLSRRKMLVGLGAVGVASAGAGLGTTAYFNDTETFENNTLTAGELNLIVDWATYVDQGSYGSSATAGEMDGNTESYDFSVGDVKPGDSGTLAFCPKIVDNPGYLWIGSENGVTDYENGQPEPEMAPVDNSSGGSIGGSNDGAGAGELSENILVTVSYASGIAVDEQTGEITCTDETVLNNPSDYTFADLAAELEAGFLIDPIRDANVDPYPASEDASEQAGPCLCIHWEVPTEVGNWIQTDALEMDFGFVAMQARHNGDAGNSTANPFNTSS
;
A
#
# COMPACT_ATOMS: atom_id res chain seq x y z
N MET A 1 -26.14 59.99 -25.93
CA MET A 1 -25.87 58.69 -25.29
C MET A 1 -25.43 57.78 -26.44
N LYS A 2 -24.20 57.74 -26.95
CA LYS A 2 -22.83 57.67 -26.40
C LYS A 2 -22.58 56.47 -25.48
N ASP A 3 -22.25 55.38 -26.17
CA ASP A 3 -21.12 54.45 -26.00
C ASP A 3 -20.91 53.72 -24.67
N ASP A 4 -21.00 52.39 -24.79
CA ASP A 4 -20.06 51.37 -24.33
C ASP A 4 -19.19 51.72 -23.12
N THR A 5 -19.44 51.02 -22.02
CA THR A 5 -18.54 50.98 -20.87
C THR A 5 -18.19 49.54 -20.51
N ILE A 6 -17.40 48.91 -21.38
CA ILE A 6 -16.39 47.95 -20.93
C ILE A 6 -15.20 48.78 -20.47
N GLY A 7 -15.07 48.95 -19.17
CA GLY A 7 -13.93 49.61 -18.52
C GLY A 7 -13.25 48.65 -17.56
N LEU A 8 -12.40 47.76 -18.08
CA LEU A 8 -11.44 47.02 -17.27
C LEU A 8 -10.31 47.94 -16.79
N SER A 9 -9.83 47.65 -15.58
CA SER A 9 -8.51 48.00 -14.98
C SER A 9 -8.55 49.03 -13.84
N ARG A 10 -8.17 48.62 -12.62
CA ARG A 10 -6.77 48.50 -12.12
C ARG A 10 -6.75 48.01 -10.66
N ARG A 11 -6.18 46.81 -10.45
CA ARG A 11 -5.29 46.46 -9.32
C ARG A 11 -5.92 46.31 -7.90
N LYS A 12 -6.01 45.06 -7.42
CA LYS A 12 -5.31 44.49 -6.22
C LYS A 12 -6.08 43.27 -5.67
N MET A 13 -5.36 42.16 -5.50
CA MET A 13 -5.45 41.12 -4.45
C MET A 13 -5.17 39.75 -5.10
N LEU A 14 -3.89 39.48 -5.36
CA LEU A 14 -2.98 38.66 -4.54
C LEU A 14 -3.07 37.17 -4.89
N VAL A 15 -1.98 36.71 -5.49
CA VAL A 15 -1.52 35.33 -5.61
C VAL A 15 -1.54 34.67 -4.23
N GLY A 16 -2.14 33.50 -4.17
CA GLY A 16 -2.02 32.54 -3.08
C GLY A 16 -2.23 31.16 -3.67
N LEU A 17 -1.13 30.52 -4.05
CA LEU A 17 -1.05 29.11 -4.38
C LEU A 17 -1.55 28.30 -3.17
N GLY A 18 -2.40 27.33 -3.48
CA GLY A 18 -2.96 26.36 -2.55
C GLY A 18 -3.86 25.47 -3.38
N ALA A 19 -3.24 24.69 -4.27
CA ALA A 19 -3.93 23.60 -4.94
C ALA A 19 -4.36 22.64 -3.84
N VAL A 20 -5.67 22.61 -3.62
CA VAL A 20 -6.36 21.67 -2.74
C VAL A 20 -6.09 20.29 -3.30
N GLY A 21 -5.36 19.45 -2.55
CA GLY A 21 -5.33 18.01 -2.75
C GLY A 21 -6.77 17.50 -2.67
N VAL A 22 -7.20 16.80 -3.71
CA VAL A 22 -8.57 16.34 -3.89
C VAL A 22 -8.89 15.29 -2.83
N ALA A 23 -9.80 15.61 -1.90
CA ALA A 23 -10.54 14.60 -1.18
C ALA A 23 -11.62 14.03 -2.13
N SER A 24 -11.37 12.87 -2.73
CA SER A 24 -12.33 12.14 -3.55
C SER A 24 -13.33 11.38 -2.68
N ALA A 25 -14.16 12.11 -1.93
CA ALA A 25 -15.37 11.55 -1.34
C ALA A 25 -16.47 11.47 -2.42
N GLY A 26 -16.64 10.29 -3.03
CA GLY A 26 -17.84 9.80 -3.71
C GLY A 26 -18.58 10.73 -4.70
N ALA A 27 -18.39 10.52 -6.00
CA ALA A 27 -19.39 10.83 -7.02
C ALA A 27 -19.27 9.87 -8.21
N GLY A 28 -20.13 8.85 -8.24
CA GLY A 28 -20.28 8.01 -9.43
C GLY A 28 -20.87 8.79 -10.60
N LEU A 29 -20.28 8.64 -11.79
CA LEU A 29 -20.94 8.65 -13.10
C LEU A 29 -19.95 8.16 -14.18
N GLY A 30 -19.99 6.85 -14.46
CA GLY A 30 -19.93 6.22 -15.79
C GLY A 30 -18.72 6.43 -16.71
N THR A 31 -17.84 5.43 -16.76
CA THR A 31 -17.72 4.56 -17.95
C THR A 31 -17.59 3.12 -17.48
N THR A 32 -18.47 2.25 -17.96
CA THR A 32 -18.47 0.82 -17.65
C THR A 32 -17.31 0.16 -18.38
N ALA A 33 -16.26 -0.24 -17.68
CA ALA A 33 -15.39 -1.31 -18.19
C ALA A 33 -16.22 -2.60 -18.15
N TYR A 34 -16.47 -3.12 -19.34
CA TYR A 34 -17.21 -4.35 -19.58
C TYR A 34 -16.31 -5.53 -19.24
N PHE A 35 -16.30 -5.94 -17.97
CA PHE A 35 -15.72 -7.22 -17.56
C PHE A 35 -16.77 -8.30 -17.78
N ASN A 36 -16.65 -8.99 -18.90
CA ASN A 36 -17.35 -10.23 -19.17
C ASN A 36 -16.32 -11.35 -19.22
N ASP A 37 -15.74 -11.68 -18.06
CA ASP A 37 -15.23 -13.03 -17.85
C ASP A 37 -16.15 -13.70 -16.84
N THR A 38 -16.98 -14.60 -17.37
CA THR A 38 -17.72 -15.60 -16.60
C THR A 38 -16.72 -16.68 -16.24
N GLU A 39 -15.90 -16.42 -15.22
CA GLU A 39 -15.16 -17.47 -14.52
C GLU A 39 -16.17 -18.23 -13.65
N THR A 40 -16.79 -19.25 -14.24
CA THR A 40 -17.57 -20.24 -13.51
C THR A 40 -16.61 -21.02 -12.62
N PHE A 41 -16.59 -20.73 -11.33
CA PHE A 41 -15.91 -21.54 -10.31
C PHE A 41 -16.61 -22.91 -10.16
N GLU A 42 -16.45 -23.80 -11.14
CA GLU A 42 -16.87 -25.20 -11.08
C GLU A 42 -15.94 -26.01 -10.16
N ASN A 43 -15.85 -25.61 -8.89
CA ASN A 43 -15.53 -26.44 -7.73
C ASN A 43 -15.40 -25.62 -6.43
N ASN A 44 -16.01 -24.43 -6.34
CA ASN A 44 -16.07 -23.76 -5.05
C ASN A 44 -17.03 -24.55 -4.17
N THR A 45 -16.46 -25.30 -3.24
CA THR A 45 -17.21 -26.09 -2.26
C THR A 45 -17.82 -25.06 -1.34
N LEU A 46 -19.04 -24.61 -1.66
CA LEU A 46 -19.79 -23.58 -0.95
C LEU A 46 -20.05 -24.02 0.49
N THR A 47 -19.08 -23.81 1.37
CA THR A 47 -19.23 -23.35 2.75
C THR A 47 -17.90 -22.70 3.16
N ALA A 48 -17.49 -21.64 2.46
CA ALA A 48 -16.70 -20.61 3.13
C ALA A 48 -17.65 -20.00 4.17
N GLY A 49 -17.60 -20.48 5.41
CA GLY A 49 -18.21 -19.73 6.51
C GLY A 49 -17.63 -18.33 6.45
N GLU A 50 -18.48 -17.30 6.52
CA GLU A 50 -18.09 -15.90 6.56
C GLU A 50 -16.99 -15.75 7.61
N LEU A 51 -15.73 -15.69 7.16
CA LEU A 51 -14.62 -15.45 8.04
C LEU A 51 -14.55 -13.95 8.21
N ASN A 52 -14.87 -13.51 9.42
CA ASN A 52 -14.85 -12.10 9.76
C ASN A 52 -13.40 -11.65 9.92
N LEU A 53 -12.83 -11.16 8.83
CA LEU A 53 -11.49 -10.59 8.76
C LEU A 53 -11.58 -9.08 8.84
N ILE A 54 -10.92 -8.52 9.86
CA ILE A 54 -10.76 -7.09 10.04
C ILE A 54 -9.26 -6.80 10.04
N VAL A 55 -8.82 -5.80 9.30
CA VAL A 55 -7.41 -5.38 9.28
C VAL A 55 -7.34 -3.90 9.61
N ASP A 56 -6.84 -3.60 10.82
CA ASP A 56 -6.48 -2.22 11.15
C ASP A 56 -5.18 -1.89 10.41
N TRP A 57 -5.14 -0.75 9.75
CA TRP A 57 -3.93 -0.29 9.09
C TRP A 57 -3.57 1.12 9.54
N ALA A 58 -2.27 1.40 9.56
CA ALA A 58 -1.75 2.73 9.81
C ALA A 58 -0.54 2.97 8.91
N THR A 59 -0.42 4.17 8.37
CA THR A 59 0.77 4.61 7.64
C THR A 59 1.29 5.93 8.17
N TYR A 60 2.60 6.03 8.19
CA TYR A 60 3.35 7.21 8.58
C TYR A 60 4.43 7.47 7.54
N VAL A 61 4.60 8.73 7.17
CA VAL A 61 5.63 9.21 6.24
C VAL A 61 6.32 10.40 6.87
N ASP A 62 7.65 10.37 6.94
CA ASP A 62 8.51 11.46 7.37
C ASP A 62 9.36 11.97 6.20
N GLN A 63 9.13 13.23 5.81
CA GLN A 63 9.91 13.95 4.80
C GLN A 63 10.81 15.02 5.45
N GLY A 64 11.18 14.79 6.72
CA GLY A 64 12.06 15.63 7.51
C GLY A 64 11.56 17.06 7.63
N SER A 65 12.32 18.01 7.08
CA SER A 65 11.96 19.45 7.16
C SER A 65 10.72 19.83 6.34
N TYR A 66 10.26 18.96 5.44
CA TYR A 66 9.04 19.16 4.66
C TYR A 66 7.78 18.72 5.39
N GLY A 67 7.94 18.00 6.52
CA GLY A 67 6.87 17.59 7.40
C GLY A 67 6.68 16.08 7.41
N SER A 68 5.68 15.64 8.16
CA SER A 68 5.26 14.25 8.23
C SER A 68 3.76 14.15 8.01
N SER A 69 3.31 12.98 7.58
CA SER A 69 1.90 12.65 7.44
C SER A 69 1.61 11.30 8.07
N ALA A 70 0.40 11.16 8.61
CA ALA A 70 -0.06 9.93 9.21
C ALA A 70 -1.53 9.72 8.88
N THR A 71 -1.90 8.50 8.54
CA THR A 71 -3.29 8.10 8.34
C THR A 71 -3.50 6.69 8.86
N ALA A 72 -4.71 6.39 9.32
CA ALA A 72 -5.06 5.07 9.79
C ALA A 72 -6.52 4.79 9.44
N GLY A 73 -6.85 3.51 9.35
CA GLY A 73 -8.18 3.04 9.03
C GLY A 73 -8.34 1.55 9.31
N GLU A 74 -9.45 1.02 8.84
CA GLU A 74 -9.84 -0.37 9.01
C GLU A 74 -10.37 -0.89 7.68
N MET A 75 -9.94 -2.09 7.29
CA MET A 75 -10.56 -2.88 6.24
C MET A 75 -11.42 -3.96 6.91
N ASP A 76 -12.70 -4.04 6.55
CA ASP A 76 -13.64 -5.03 7.08
C ASP A 76 -14.13 -5.91 5.93
N GLY A 77 -13.44 -7.02 5.73
CA GLY A 77 -13.73 -7.95 4.64
C GLY A 77 -12.51 -8.66 4.08
N ASN A 78 -12.78 -9.73 3.34
CA ASN A 78 -11.78 -10.63 2.77
C ASN A 78 -11.32 -10.26 1.35
N THR A 79 -11.89 -9.21 0.79
CA THR A 79 -11.65 -8.75 -0.59
C THR A 79 -11.40 -7.24 -0.64
N GLU A 80 -11.15 -6.65 0.53
CA GLU A 80 -10.80 -5.24 0.64
C GLU A 80 -9.27 -5.12 0.52
N SER A 81 -8.81 -4.04 -0.10
CA SER A 81 -7.41 -3.69 -0.24
C SER A 81 -7.15 -2.28 0.29
N TYR A 82 -5.92 -2.05 0.72
CA TYR A 82 -5.43 -0.73 1.09
C TYR A 82 -4.45 -0.24 0.03
N ASP A 83 -4.80 0.86 -0.64
CA ASP A 83 -3.92 1.53 -1.59
C ASP A 83 -2.95 2.46 -0.86
N PHE A 84 -1.66 2.13 -0.91
CA PHE A 84 -0.59 2.99 -0.46
C PHE A 84 -0.03 3.77 -1.65
N SER A 85 0.21 5.06 -1.46
CA SER A 85 0.98 5.86 -2.40
C SER A 85 1.87 6.84 -1.68
N VAL A 86 3.05 7.07 -2.25
CA VAL A 86 4.00 8.08 -1.77
C VAL A 86 4.68 8.71 -2.97
N GLY A 87 4.99 10.00 -2.88
CA GLY A 87 5.70 10.72 -3.93
C GLY A 87 6.39 11.97 -3.38
N ASP A 88 7.16 12.63 -4.24
CA ASP A 88 8.05 13.75 -3.85
C ASP A 88 9.04 13.34 -2.73
N VAL A 89 9.45 12.07 -2.71
CA VAL A 89 10.36 11.54 -1.70
C VAL A 89 11.80 11.90 -2.04
N LYS A 90 12.59 12.15 -0.99
CA LYS A 90 13.97 12.61 -1.08
C LYS A 90 14.89 11.66 -0.34
N PRO A 91 16.19 11.63 -0.68
CA PRO A 91 17.17 10.89 0.09
C PRO A 91 17.14 11.30 1.58
N GLY A 92 16.86 10.32 2.44
CA GLY A 92 16.66 10.49 3.88
C GLY A 92 15.19 10.51 4.34
N ASP A 93 14.23 10.54 3.43
CA ASP A 93 12.81 10.35 3.77
C ASP A 93 12.56 8.90 4.15
N SER A 94 11.59 8.68 5.03
CA SER A 94 11.28 7.35 5.57
C SER A 94 9.81 7.24 5.95
N GLY A 95 9.38 6.03 6.28
CA GLY A 95 8.03 5.83 6.78
C GLY A 95 7.80 4.43 7.31
N THR A 96 6.57 4.18 7.72
CA THR A 96 6.13 2.91 8.27
C THR A 96 4.72 2.62 7.81
N LEU A 97 4.48 1.42 7.30
CA LEU A 97 3.15 0.85 7.15
C LEU A 97 2.98 -0.24 8.20
N ALA A 98 1.81 -0.28 8.82
CA ALA A 98 1.46 -1.31 9.76
C ALA A 98 0.09 -1.88 9.42
N PHE A 99 -0.03 -3.20 9.48
CA PHE A 99 -1.27 -3.94 9.31
C PHE A 99 -1.46 -4.87 10.50
N CYS A 100 -2.62 -4.82 11.13
CA CYS A 100 -2.98 -5.64 12.29
C CYS A 100 -4.24 -6.45 11.96
N PRO A 101 -4.08 -7.64 11.34
CA PRO A 101 -5.19 -8.52 11.00
C PRO A 101 -5.82 -9.13 12.26
N LYS A 102 -7.15 -9.26 12.24
CA LYS A 102 -7.98 -9.86 13.28
C LYS A 102 -8.96 -10.79 12.59
N ILE A 103 -8.78 -12.10 12.79
CA ILE A 103 -9.74 -13.10 12.34
C ILE A 103 -10.66 -13.41 13.51
N VAL A 104 -11.90 -12.92 13.48
CA VAL A 104 -12.82 -13.06 14.62
C VAL A 104 -13.40 -14.48 14.69
N ASP A 105 -13.59 -14.98 15.92
CA ASP A 105 -14.22 -16.25 16.30
C ASP A 105 -13.47 -17.54 15.91
N ASN A 106 -12.78 -17.59 14.76
CA ASN A 106 -12.19 -18.83 14.25
C ASN A 106 -10.79 -18.61 13.69
N PRO A 107 -9.81 -19.49 13.99
CA PRO A 107 -8.49 -19.38 13.38
C PRO A 107 -8.56 -19.69 11.88
N GLY A 108 -7.65 -19.09 11.11
CA GLY A 108 -7.63 -19.20 9.66
C GLY A 108 -6.24 -19.01 9.08
N TYR A 109 -6.01 -19.55 7.90
CA TYR A 109 -4.81 -19.26 7.13
C TYR A 109 -4.97 -17.89 6.47
N LEU A 110 -4.07 -16.97 6.78
CA LEU A 110 -4.11 -15.60 6.32
C LEU A 110 -3.03 -15.37 5.27
N TRP A 111 -3.43 -14.86 4.12
CA TRP A 111 -2.55 -14.46 3.04
C TRP A 111 -2.59 -12.94 2.88
N ILE A 112 -1.44 -12.34 2.60
CA ILE A 112 -1.31 -10.97 2.12
C ILE A 112 -0.81 -11.00 0.68
N GLY A 113 -1.28 -10.09 -0.16
CA GLY A 113 -0.80 -9.95 -1.53
C GLY A 113 -1.08 -8.57 -2.10
N SER A 114 -0.61 -8.36 -3.32
CA SER A 114 -0.86 -7.16 -4.12
C SER A 114 -1.36 -7.61 -5.49
N GLU A 115 -2.54 -7.17 -5.90
CA GLU A 115 -3.14 -7.59 -7.16
C GLU A 115 -2.46 -6.92 -8.36
N ASN A 116 -2.08 -5.64 -8.20
CA ASN A 116 -1.50 -4.84 -9.28
C ASN A 116 0.01 -4.64 -9.15
N GLY A 117 0.63 -5.18 -8.09
CA GLY A 117 2.03 -4.96 -7.78
C GLY A 117 2.31 -3.51 -7.43
N VAL A 118 3.52 -3.05 -7.78
CA VAL A 118 3.90 -1.64 -7.67
C VAL A 118 3.82 -0.95 -9.01
N THR A 119 3.32 0.28 -9.01
CA THR A 119 3.36 1.17 -10.16
C THR A 119 4.17 2.40 -9.80
N ASP A 120 5.29 2.59 -10.50
CA ASP A 120 6.10 3.79 -10.40
C ASP A 120 5.70 4.84 -11.47
N TYR A 121 5.85 6.10 -11.09
CA TYR A 121 5.50 7.27 -11.87
C TYR A 121 6.62 8.30 -11.76
N GLU A 122 6.98 8.95 -12.88
CA GLU A 122 8.01 10.00 -12.91
C GLU A 122 7.46 11.37 -12.43
N ASN A 123 6.18 11.64 -12.65
CA ASN A 123 5.53 12.96 -12.44
C ASN A 123 6.25 14.17 -13.08
N GLY A 124 7.09 13.95 -14.07
CA GLY A 124 7.87 14.99 -14.75
C GLY A 124 9.35 14.76 -14.57
N GLN A 125 10.16 15.73 -14.99
CA GLN A 125 11.62 15.70 -14.85
C GLN A 125 12.14 17.14 -14.77
N PRO A 126 12.26 17.74 -13.57
CA PRO A 126 12.93 19.03 -13.42
C PRO A 126 14.44 18.89 -13.69
N GLU A 127 15.12 20.01 -13.94
CA GLU A 127 16.57 20.01 -14.27
C GLU A 127 17.48 19.21 -13.32
N PRO A 128 17.22 19.13 -11.99
CA PRO A 128 17.96 18.26 -11.09
C PRO A 128 17.87 16.75 -11.40
N GLU A 129 16.81 16.31 -12.08
CA GLU A 129 16.51 14.92 -12.44
C GLU A 129 16.95 14.58 -13.88
N MET A 130 17.23 15.58 -14.73
CA MET A 130 17.64 15.43 -16.14
C MET A 130 19.06 14.83 -16.37
N ALA A 131 19.59 14.06 -15.41
CA ALA A 131 20.88 13.37 -15.48
C ALA A 131 20.81 12.17 -16.47
N PRO A 132 21.94 11.55 -16.90
CA PRO A 132 21.96 10.67 -18.08
C PRO A 132 21.28 9.30 -17.91
N VAL A 133 20.59 9.06 -16.79
CA VAL A 133 20.04 7.76 -16.38
C VAL A 133 18.53 7.69 -16.61
N ASP A 134 17.83 8.82 -16.37
CA ASP A 134 16.38 8.90 -16.53
C ASP A 134 16.02 9.46 -17.91
N ASN A 135 15.28 8.66 -18.69
CA ASN A 135 14.91 8.96 -20.07
C ASN A 135 13.40 9.18 -20.25
N SER A 136 12.62 9.19 -19.17
CA SER A 136 11.16 9.20 -19.18
C SER A 136 10.59 10.31 -18.30
N SER A 137 9.75 11.17 -18.88
CA SER A 137 9.03 12.20 -18.10
C SER A 137 7.54 11.90 -17.94
N GLY A 138 7.15 10.62 -18.07
CA GLY A 138 5.75 10.21 -18.23
C GLY A 138 5.17 9.52 -16.99
N GLY A 139 3.85 9.62 -16.83
CA GLY A 139 3.13 9.04 -15.70
C GLY A 139 2.82 10.02 -14.56
N SER A 140 1.64 9.88 -13.97
CA SER A 140 1.29 10.46 -12.68
C SER A 140 0.20 9.68 -11.97
N ILE A 141 0.18 9.74 -10.63
CA ILE A 141 -0.88 9.11 -9.82
C ILE A 141 -2.26 9.66 -10.26
N GLY A 142 -3.19 8.74 -10.54
CA GLY A 142 -4.53 9.06 -11.05
C GLY A 142 -4.56 9.53 -12.50
N GLY A 143 -3.43 9.51 -13.21
CA GLY A 143 -3.26 9.84 -14.62
C GLY A 143 -2.97 8.61 -15.49
N SER A 144 -2.64 8.85 -16.76
CA SER A 144 -2.13 7.79 -17.64
C SER A 144 -0.68 7.48 -17.29
N ASN A 145 -0.32 6.21 -17.11
CA ASN A 145 1.08 5.80 -17.02
C ASN A 145 1.66 5.58 -18.44
N ASP A 146 2.19 6.64 -19.05
CA ASP A 146 2.69 6.65 -20.44
C ASP A 146 4.20 6.92 -20.59
N GLY A 147 4.95 6.79 -19.48
CA GLY A 147 6.41 6.84 -19.45
C GLY A 147 7.06 5.58 -20.04
N ALA A 148 8.27 5.72 -20.61
CA ALA A 148 9.01 4.59 -21.16
C ALA A 148 9.90 3.97 -20.07
N GLY A 149 9.53 2.79 -19.54
CA GLY A 149 10.26 2.16 -18.41
C GLY A 149 9.94 2.79 -17.06
N ALA A 150 8.66 3.17 -16.87
CA ALA A 150 8.15 4.11 -15.88
C ALA A 150 8.66 3.93 -14.44
N GLY A 151 9.24 5.02 -13.92
CA GLY A 151 9.54 5.33 -12.52
C GLY A 151 10.46 4.32 -11.85
N GLU A 152 11.47 4.81 -11.16
CA GLU A 152 12.54 3.99 -10.58
C GLU A 152 12.53 4.05 -9.06
N LEU A 153 11.47 4.62 -8.50
CA LEU A 153 11.41 4.91 -7.09
C LEU A 153 11.35 3.65 -6.24
N SER A 154 10.55 2.67 -6.62
CA SER A 154 10.39 1.41 -5.88
C SER A 154 11.71 0.61 -5.75
N GLU A 155 12.62 0.67 -6.74
CA GLU A 155 13.95 0.04 -6.65
C GLU A 155 14.94 0.83 -5.77
N ASN A 156 14.61 2.05 -5.38
CA ASN A 156 15.48 2.93 -4.58
C ASN A 156 15.00 3.15 -3.14
N ILE A 157 13.88 2.55 -2.76
CA ILE A 157 13.41 2.56 -1.38
C ILE A 157 13.71 1.20 -0.75
N LEU A 158 14.52 1.21 0.31
CA LEU A 158 14.81 0.01 1.09
C LEU A 158 13.65 -0.27 2.04
N VAL A 159 13.36 -1.55 2.23
CA VAL A 159 12.25 -2.03 3.04
C VAL A 159 12.72 -3.07 4.06
N THR A 160 12.24 -2.96 5.28
CA THR A 160 12.36 -3.98 6.32
C THR A 160 10.96 -4.40 6.76
N VAL A 161 10.66 -5.69 6.67
CA VAL A 161 9.38 -6.25 7.06
C VAL A 161 9.54 -7.03 8.36
N SER A 162 8.66 -6.81 9.34
CA SER A 162 8.71 -7.48 10.63
C SER A 162 7.34 -7.91 11.11
N TYR A 163 7.31 -8.93 11.96
CA TYR A 163 6.14 -9.16 12.82
C TYR A 163 6.29 -8.40 14.12
N ALA A 164 5.21 -7.81 14.59
CA ALA A 164 5.11 -7.11 15.84
C ALA A 164 3.96 -7.67 16.68
N SER A 165 4.08 -7.65 18.01
CA SER A 165 2.98 -8.05 18.89
C SER A 165 1.83 -7.04 18.92
N GLY A 166 2.05 -5.85 18.37
CA GLY A 166 1.11 -4.75 18.31
C GLY A 166 1.79 -3.46 17.86
N ILE A 167 0.99 -2.43 17.62
CA ILE A 167 1.46 -1.10 17.24
C ILE A 167 0.94 -0.02 18.18
N ALA A 168 1.66 1.09 18.27
CA ALA A 168 1.21 2.32 18.88
C ALA A 168 1.39 3.48 17.89
N VAL A 169 0.40 4.36 17.82
CA VAL A 169 0.48 5.59 17.02
C VAL A 169 0.59 6.76 17.98
N ASP A 170 1.63 7.57 17.84
CA ASP A 170 1.82 8.75 18.67
C ASP A 170 0.76 9.82 18.34
N GLU A 171 0.03 10.29 19.35
CA GLU A 171 -1.10 11.21 19.16
C GLU A 171 -0.69 12.60 18.63
N GLN A 172 0.58 12.99 18.77
CA GLN A 172 1.06 14.33 18.39
C GLN A 172 1.71 14.33 17.02
N THR A 173 2.48 13.29 16.71
CA THR A 173 3.31 13.19 15.51
C THR A 173 2.72 12.24 14.48
N GLY A 174 1.88 11.29 14.92
CA GLY A 174 1.38 10.20 14.08
C GLY A 174 2.40 9.10 13.81
N GLU A 175 3.59 9.17 14.43
CA GLU A 175 4.65 8.17 14.28
C GLU A 175 4.17 6.80 14.78
N ILE A 176 4.48 5.76 14.03
CA ILE A 176 4.09 4.38 14.33
C ILE A 176 5.26 3.69 15.01
N THR A 177 5.02 3.12 16.19
CA THR A 177 5.97 2.26 16.90
C THR A 177 5.45 0.82 16.89
N CYS A 178 6.27 -0.10 16.38
CA CYS A 178 5.99 -1.53 16.40
C CYS A 178 6.62 -2.18 17.64
N THR A 179 5.85 -3.02 18.33
CA THR A 179 6.26 -3.62 19.62
C THR A 179 6.80 -5.03 19.43
N ASP A 180 7.90 -5.36 20.13
CA ASP A 180 8.53 -6.69 20.13
C ASP A 180 8.80 -7.24 18.73
N GLU A 181 9.34 -6.38 17.87
CA GLU A 181 9.55 -6.69 16.46
C GLU A 181 10.49 -7.88 16.23
N THR A 182 10.07 -8.74 15.32
CA THR A 182 10.88 -9.83 14.76
C THR A 182 10.95 -9.67 13.26
N VAL A 183 12.09 -9.18 12.77
CA VAL A 183 12.35 -8.99 11.34
C VAL A 183 12.18 -10.30 10.59
N LEU A 184 11.52 -10.24 9.44
CA LEU A 184 11.40 -11.36 8.52
C LEU A 184 12.76 -11.57 7.83
N ASN A 185 12.93 -12.66 7.06
CA ASN A 185 14.25 -12.96 6.46
C ASN A 185 14.57 -12.03 5.27
N ASN A 186 14.44 -10.71 5.44
CA ASN A 186 14.67 -9.70 4.42
C ASN A 186 16.16 -9.69 4.02
N PRO A 187 16.47 -9.71 2.71
CA PRO A 187 17.78 -9.34 2.19
C PRO A 187 18.21 -7.94 2.66
N SER A 188 19.51 -7.68 2.68
CA SER A 188 20.06 -6.37 3.11
C SER A 188 19.77 -5.23 2.11
N ASP A 189 19.49 -5.59 0.88
CA ASP A 189 19.19 -4.73 -0.27
C ASP A 189 17.72 -4.88 -0.71
N TYR A 190 16.84 -5.34 0.18
CA TYR A 190 15.44 -5.58 -0.11
C TYR A 190 14.70 -4.25 -0.35
N THR A 191 14.06 -4.13 -1.50
CA THR A 191 13.41 -2.90 -1.95
C THR A 191 11.88 -3.00 -1.96
N PHE A 192 11.18 -1.89 -2.18
CA PHE A 192 9.74 -1.93 -2.45
C PHE A 192 9.41 -2.75 -3.70
N ALA A 193 10.25 -2.70 -4.74
CA ALA A 193 10.07 -3.52 -5.93
C ALA A 193 10.15 -5.02 -5.61
N ASP A 194 11.10 -5.43 -4.75
CA ASP A 194 11.22 -6.83 -4.30
C ASP A 194 10.01 -7.26 -3.47
N LEU A 195 9.56 -6.41 -2.54
CA LEU A 195 8.35 -6.65 -1.75
C LEU A 195 7.12 -6.79 -2.63
N ALA A 196 6.96 -5.91 -3.62
CA ALA A 196 5.85 -5.95 -4.56
C ALA A 196 5.84 -7.27 -5.35
N ALA A 197 6.99 -7.69 -5.89
CA ALA A 197 7.11 -8.96 -6.60
C ALA A 197 6.77 -10.18 -5.71
N GLU A 198 7.15 -10.15 -4.43
CA GLU A 198 6.78 -11.21 -3.48
C GLU A 198 5.28 -11.18 -3.13
N LEU A 199 4.68 -10.00 -3.00
CA LEU A 199 3.26 -9.85 -2.69
C LEU A 199 2.35 -10.13 -3.90
N GLU A 200 2.80 -9.91 -5.13
CA GLU A 200 2.13 -10.40 -6.34
C GLU A 200 2.02 -11.93 -6.36
N ALA A 201 3.04 -12.62 -5.84
CA ALA A 201 2.99 -14.08 -5.69
C ALA A 201 2.10 -14.53 -4.51
N GLY A 202 1.76 -13.62 -3.59
CA GLY A 202 1.02 -13.88 -2.35
C GLY A 202 1.89 -14.50 -1.25
N PHE A 203 1.91 -13.86 -0.10
CA PHE A 203 2.67 -14.29 1.08
C PHE A 203 1.75 -14.82 2.18
N LEU A 204 2.03 -16.01 2.70
CA LEU A 204 1.30 -16.58 3.83
C LEU A 204 1.82 -16.01 5.14
N ILE A 205 0.92 -15.47 5.95
CA ILE A 205 1.22 -15.02 7.32
C ILE A 205 1.21 -16.23 8.26
N ASP A 206 2.41 -16.66 8.67
CA ASP A 206 2.62 -17.72 9.66
C ASP A 206 3.06 -17.08 11.00
N PRO A 207 2.20 -17.07 12.03
CA PRO A 207 2.48 -16.36 13.27
C PRO A 207 3.58 -16.98 14.14
N ILE A 208 3.89 -18.27 13.98
CA ILE A 208 4.85 -19.00 14.83
C ILE A 208 6.18 -19.20 14.09
N ARG A 209 6.15 -19.31 12.76
CA ARG A 209 7.33 -19.48 11.89
C ARG A 209 8.18 -20.68 12.29
N ASP A 210 7.54 -21.81 12.59
CA ASP A 210 8.25 -23.05 12.87
C ASP A 210 8.38 -23.96 11.63
N ALA A 211 8.60 -25.26 11.82
CA ALA A 211 8.70 -26.19 10.70
C ALA A 211 7.33 -26.53 10.07
N ASN A 212 6.23 -26.18 10.75
CA ASN A 212 4.86 -26.37 10.34
C ASN A 212 4.23 -25.03 10.01
N VAL A 213 3.22 -25.07 9.15
CA VAL A 213 2.40 -23.90 8.86
C VAL A 213 1.28 -23.84 9.89
N ASP A 214 1.27 -22.78 10.69
CA ASP A 214 0.25 -22.54 11.70
C ASP A 214 -0.83 -21.56 11.21
N PRO A 215 -2.12 -21.81 11.52
CA PRO A 215 -3.16 -20.84 11.21
C PRO A 215 -2.99 -19.59 12.08
N TYR A 216 -3.32 -18.44 11.50
CA TYR A 216 -3.45 -17.18 12.22
C TYR A 216 -4.52 -17.32 13.33
N PRO A 217 -4.22 -16.89 14.56
CA PRO A 217 -5.08 -17.13 15.71
C PRO A 217 -6.40 -16.36 15.60
N ALA A 218 -7.43 -16.91 16.24
CA ALA A 218 -8.71 -16.22 16.37
C ALA A 218 -8.63 -15.08 17.38
N SER A 219 -9.24 -13.95 17.06
CA SER A 219 -9.55 -12.87 18.00
C SER A 219 -10.92 -13.10 18.64
N GLU A 220 -11.08 -12.78 19.93
CA GLU A 220 -12.38 -12.95 20.60
C GLU A 220 -13.43 -12.03 20.00
N ASP A 221 -13.03 -10.81 19.63
CA ASP A 221 -13.86 -9.84 18.93
C ASP A 221 -13.00 -8.86 18.10
N ALA A 222 -13.65 -7.90 17.43
CA ALA A 222 -13.01 -6.90 16.57
C ALA A 222 -12.06 -5.93 17.30
N SER A 223 -12.09 -5.89 18.64
CA SER A 223 -11.27 -5.00 19.46
C SER A 223 -10.03 -5.67 20.05
N GLU A 224 -9.92 -6.99 19.94
CA GLU A 224 -8.79 -7.74 20.47
C GLU A 224 -7.81 -8.12 19.36
N GLN A 225 -6.54 -7.76 19.53
CA GLN A 225 -5.46 -8.18 18.65
C GLN A 225 -4.83 -9.46 19.18
N ALA A 226 -5.25 -10.62 18.65
CA ALA A 226 -4.74 -11.92 19.09
C ALA A 226 -3.48 -12.39 18.33
N GLY A 227 -3.35 -12.04 17.06
CA GLY A 227 -2.20 -12.42 16.22
C GLY A 227 -1.18 -11.29 16.05
N PRO A 228 -0.06 -11.55 15.38
CA PRO A 228 0.94 -10.52 15.11
C PRO A 228 0.45 -9.50 14.09
N CYS A 229 0.85 -8.24 14.27
CA CYS A 229 0.81 -7.24 13.21
C CYS A 229 2.01 -7.40 12.26
N LEU A 230 1.86 -6.93 11.03
CA LEU A 230 2.93 -6.76 10.05
C LEU A 230 3.36 -5.31 10.06
N CYS A 231 4.66 -5.04 10.24
CA CYS A 231 5.24 -3.72 10.09
C CYS A 231 6.20 -3.71 8.90
N ILE A 232 6.10 -2.66 8.09
CA ILE A 232 6.91 -2.42 6.90
C ILE A 232 7.56 -1.06 7.09
N HIS A 233 8.82 -1.06 7.51
CA HIS A 233 9.62 0.15 7.59
C HIS A 233 10.29 0.39 6.26
N TRP A 234 10.26 1.63 5.78
CA TRP A 234 10.91 1.99 4.54
C TRP A 234 11.76 3.25 4.69
N GLU A 235 12.84 3.32 3.94
CA GLU A 235 13.70 4.50 3.88
C GLU A 235 14.28 4.68 2.47
N VAL A 236 14.46 5.94 2.06
CA VAL A 236 15.19 6.29 0.86
C VAL A 236 16.65 6.52 1.27
N PRO A 237 17.61 5.67 0.85
CA PRO A 237 19.00 5.85 1.23
C PRO A 237 19.54 7.22 0.77
N THR A 238 20.34 7.85 1.62
CA THR A 238 20.93 9.18 1.33
C THR A 238 21.84 9.20 0.08
N GLU A 239 22.20 8.03 -0.44
CA GLU A 239 23.08 7.84 -1.59
C GLU A 239 22.35 7.77 -2.94
N VAL A 240 21.02 7.59 -2.95
CA VAL A 240 20.21 7.49 -4.18
C VAL A 240 20.41 8.74 -5.05
N GLY A 241 20.52 9.93 -4.45
CA GLY A 241 20.69 11.18 -5.19
C GLY A 241 19.35 11.80 -5.59
N ASN A 242 19.38 12.81 -6.46
CA ASN A 242 18.20 13.66 -6.72
C ASN A 242 17.33 13.20 -7.89
N TRP A 243 17.61 12.07 -8.52
CA TRP A 243 16.92 11.65 -9.75
C TRP A 243 15.55 11.02 -9.53
N ILE A 244 15.21 10.65 -8.29
CA ILE A 244 13.88 10.10 -7.91
C ILE A 244 12.91 11.17 -7.35
N GLN A 245 13.27 12.45 -7.44
CA GLN A 245 12.65 13.48 -6.58
C GLN A 245 11.22 13.84 -6.97
N THR A 246 10.85 13.80 -8.25
CA THR A 246 9.44 13.98 -8.63
C THR A 246 8.66 12.67 -8.67
N ASP A 247 9.36 11.55 -8.59
CA ASP A 247 8.75 10.24 -8.68
C ASP A 247 7.70 10.00 -7.60
N ALA A 248 6.77 9.11 -7.92
CA ALA A 248 5.84 8.55 -6.99
C ALA A 248 5.65 7.06 -7.25
N LEU A 249 5.24 6.34 -6.23
CA LEU A 249 4.84 4.95 -6.32
C LEU A 249 3.42 4.77 -5.77
N GLU A 250 2.72 3.79 -6.32
CA GLU A 250 1.43 3.29 -5.83
C GLU A 250 1.50 1.75 -5.72
N MET A 251 0.97 1.20 -4.64
CA MET A 251 0.90 -0.24 -4.39
C MET A 251 -0.32 -0.58 -3.54
N ASP A 252 -1.02 -1.66 -3.87
CA ASP A 252 -2.14 -2.17 -3.10
C ASP A 252 -1.73 -3.31 -2.15
N PHE A 253 -2.37 -3.38 -0.98
CA PHE A 253 -2.23 -4.47 -0.01
C PHE A 253 -3.59 -5.11 0.26
N GLY A 254 -3.79 -6.33 -0.24
CA GLY A 254 -4.98 -7.15 -0.02
C GLY A 254 -4.74 -8.28 0.99
N PHE A 255 -5.79 -8.64 1.72
CA PHE A 255 -5.74 -9.73 2.70
C PHE A 255 -6.85 -10.75 2.45
N VAL A 256 -6.48 -12.04 2.45
CA VAL A 256 -7.40 -13.15 2.26
C VAL A 256 -7.19 -14.18 3.36
N ALA A 257 -8.20 -14.36 4.19
CA ALA A 257 -8.26 -15.36 5.23
C ALA A 257 -9.16 -16.55 4.83
N MET A 258 -8.72 -17.75 5.16
CA MET A 258 -9.44 -19.00 4.92
C MET A 258 -9.53 -19.81 6.21
N GLN A 259 -10.74 -20.17 6.63
CA GLN A 259 -10.96 -20.83 7.93
C GLN A 259 -10.21 -22.17 8.03
N ALA A 260 -9.46 -22.37 9.12
CA ALA A 260 -8.60 -23.55 9.28
C ALA A 260 -9.39 -24.86 9.48
N ARG A 261 -10.54 -24.82 10.16
CA ARG A 261 -11.34 -26.03 10.50
C ARG A 261 -11.72 -26.86 9.28
N HIS A 262 -12.05 -26.20 8.17
CA HIS A 262 -12.52 -26.88 6.95
C HIS A 262 -11.51 -26.84 5.82
N ASN A 263 -10.46 -26.02 5.93
CA ASN A 263 -9.45 -25.85 4.91
C ASN A 263 -8.06 -26.20 5.44
N GLY A 264 -7.86 -27.45 5.90
CA GLY A 264 -6.59 -27.88 6.50
C GLY A 264 -5.36 -27.65 5.62
N ASP A 265 -5.54 -27.67 4.30
CA ASP A 265 -4.49 -27.45 3.29
C ASP A 265 -4.40 -25.98 2.81
N ALA A 266 -5.19 -25.05 3.34
CA ALA A 266 -5.20 -23.64 2.89
C ALA A 266 -3.94 -22.84 3.27
N GLY A 267 -3.06 -23.42 4.08
CA GLY A 267 -1.70 -22.92 4.30
C GLY A 267 -0.68 -23.41 3.26
N ASN A 268 -1.08 -24.21 2.28
CA ASN A 268 -0.19 -24.67 1.21
C ASN A 268 -0.22 -23.72 0.00
N SER A 269 0.88 -23.66 -0.75
CA SER A 269 0.99 -22.82 -1.96
C SER A 269 -0.03 -23.15 -3.05
N THR A 270 -0.56 -24.38 -3.06
CA THR A 270 -1.63 -24.80 -3.99
C THR A 270 -2.99 -24.18 -3.67
N ALA A 271 -3.15 -23.61 -2.47
CA ALA A 271 -4.34 -22.91 -2.04
C ALA A 271 -4.11 -21.39 -1.94
N ASN A 272 -2.98 -20.89 -2.45
CA ASN A 272 -2.66 -19.47 -2.46
C ASN A 272 -3.71 -18.70 -3.27
N PRO A 273 -4.45 -17.76 -2.66
CA PRO A 273 -5.53 -17.03 -3.33
C PRO A 273 -5.02 -16.00 -4.34
N PHE A 274 -3.74 -15.63 -4.29
CA PHE A 274 -3.11 -14.68 -5.21
C PHE A 274 -2.42 -15.37 -6.39
N ASN A 275 -2.29 -16.70 -6.37
CA ASN A 275 -1.75 -17.44 -7.49
C ASN A 275 -2.84 -17.65 -8.56
N THR A 276 -2.98 -16.71 -9.49
CA THR A 276 -3.92 -16.79 -10.62
C THR A 276 -3.38 -17.63 -11.79
N SER A 277 -2.39 -18.48 -11.57
CA SER A 277 -1.90 -19.41 -12.60
C SER A 277 -2.91 -20.54 -12.86
N SER A 278 -3.83 -20.32 -13.79
CA SER A 278 -4.42 -21.39 -14.62
C SER A 278 -4.28 -21.08 -16.09
#